data_AF-A0A1I6VN05-F1
#
_entry.id   AF-A0A1I6VN05-F1
#
_cell.length_a   1.000
_cell.length_b   1.000
_cell.length_c   1.000
_cell.angle_alpha   90.00
_cell.angle_beta   90.00
_cell.angle_gamma   90.00
#
_symmetry.space_group_name_H-M   'P 1'
#
loop_
_entity.id
_entity.type
_entity.pdbx_description
1 polymer ?
#
loop_
_entity_poly.entity_id
_entity_poly.type
_entity_poly.pdbx_seq_one_letter_code
_entity_poly.pdbx_strand_id
1 'polypeptide(L)'
;MSYHLMEPILQGKQARETKTYNIYNFFVIGFIFGIIPIMILGTCNAIWLKESKKKIYILLMIGIMTLLAMFICAALIGDIYVLKIASRIAAVVVTGVYVYALRERFRIHNLVNENVESLRRIGLIIGIVGIIAQAALIAGGEMLHVNFTK
;
A
#
# COMPACT_ATOMS: atom_id res chain seq x y z
N MET A 1 -22.79 -41.30 -17.10
CA MET A 1 -23.15 -39.88 -16.91
C MET A 1 -21.86 -39.14 -16.63
N SER A 2 -21.46 -38.28 -17.57
CA SER A 2 -20.12 -37.70 -17.67
C SER A 2 -19.91 -36.61 -16.63
N TYR A 3 -18.91 -36.78 -15.74
CA TYR A 3 -18.51 -35.76 -14.77
C TYR A 3 -17.54 -34.75 -15.42
N HIS A 4 -18.02 -34.00 -16.42
CA HIS A 4 -17.26 -32.93 -17.10
C HIS A 4 -17.88 -31.54 -16.86
N LEU A 5 -18.28 -31.22 -15.63
CA LEU A 5 -18.93 -29.93 -15.30
C LEU A 5 -18.23 -29.11 -14.20
N MET A 6 -16.95 -29.35 -13.93
CA MET A 6 -16.16 -28.48 -13.04
C MET A 6 -14.71 -28.33 -13.52
N GLU A 7 -14.51 -28.02 -14.80
CA GLU A 7 -13.35 -27.19 -15.11
C GLU A 7 -13.78 -25.74 -14.82
N PRO A 8 -13.22 -25.08 -13.79
CA PRO A 8 -13.57 -23.70 -13.56
C PRO A 8 -13.11 -22.92 -14.78
N ILE A 9 -14.01 -22.10 -15.33
CA ILE A 9 -13.78 -21.10 -16.39
C ILE A 9 -12.76 -20.02 -15.95
N LEU A 10 -11.98 -20.29 -14.90
CA LEU A 10 -10.82 -19.55 -14.43
C LEU A 10 -9.52 -19.93 -15.16
N GLN A 11 -9.55 -20.86 -16.13
CA GLN A 11 -8.44 -21.14 -17.04
C GLN A 11 -8.20 -20.02 -18.09
N GLY A 12 -8.41 -18.76 -17.71
CA GLY A 12 -7.85 -17.65 -18.47
C GLY A 12 -6.34 -17.69 -18.33
N LYS A 13 -5.61 -17.83 -19.44
CA LYS A 13 -4.13 -17.72 -19.51
C LYS A 13 -3.52 -16.58 -18.67
N GLN A 14 -4.29 -15.53 -18.39
CA GLN A 14 -3.91 -14.43 -17.51
C GLN A 14 -3.68 -14.81 -16.04
N ALA A 15 -4.46 -15.74 -15.46
CA ALA A 15 -4.35 -16.11 -14.04
C ALA A 15 -3.12 -16.99 -13.77
N ARG A 16 -2.72 -17.82 -14.74
CA ARG A 16 -1.63 -18.80 -14.63
C ARG A 16 -0.23 -18.18 -14.47
N GLU A 17 -0.07 -16.89 -14.78
CA GLU A 17 1.21 -16.16 -14.69
C GLU A 17 1.07 -14.83 -13.90
N THR A 18 0.33 -14.85 -12.80
CA THR A 18 0.33 -13.72 -11.86
C THR A 18 1.36 -13.97 -10.76
N LYS A 19 1.91 -12.91 -10.18
CA LYS A 19 2.75 -12.98 -8.97
C LYS A 19 2.08 -12.16 -7.88
N THR A 20 2.32 -12.49 -6.62
CA THR A 20 1.82 -11.65 -5.53
C THR A 20 2.66 -11.79 -4.28
N TYR A 21 2.73 -10.72 -3.50
CA TYR A 21 3.15 -10.80 -2.11
C TYR A 21 1.98 -11.18 -1.21
N ASN A 22 2.29 -11.70 -0.03
CA ASN A 22 1.28 -11.87 1.01
C ASN A 22 0.71 -10.50 1.43
N ILE A 23 -0.52 -10.20 1.00
CA ILE A 23 -1.20 -8.92 1.24
C ILE A 23 -1.41 -8.62 2.73
N TYR A 24 -1.47 -9.64 3.59
CA TYR A 24 -1.64 -9.45 5.03
C TYR A 24 -0.38 -8.88 5.68
N ASN A 25 0.80 -9.15 5.11
CA ASN A 25 2.04 -8.55 5.57
C ASN A 25 2.12 -7.05 5.29
N PHE A 26 1.27 -6.51 4.41
CA PHE A 26 1.16 -5.07 4.21
C PHE A 26 0.70 -4.37 5.48
N PHE A 27 -0.15 -4.99 6.30
CA PHE A 27 -0.58 -4.38 7.56
C PHE A 27 0.60 -4.09 8.49
N VAL A 28 1.48 -5.08 8.66
CA VAL A 28 2.69 -4.95 9.47
C VAL A 28 3.61 -3.87 8.88
N ILE A 29 3.78 -3.85 7.56
CA ILE A 29 4.64 -2.86 6.91
C ILE A 29 4.08 -1.45 7.03
N GLY A 30 2.79 -1.26 6.80
CA GLY A 30 2.14 0.05 6.88
C GLY A 30 2.16 0.60 8.30
N PHE A 31 1.92 -0.27 9.28
CA PHE A 31 2.00 0.10 10.68
C PHE A 31 3.41 0.54 11.09
N ILE A 32 4.44 -0.26 10.77
CA ILE A 32 5.82 -0.01 11.20
C ILE A 32 6.50 1.08 10.36
N PHE A 33 6.37 1.01 9.04
CA PHE A 33 7.16 1.81 8.10
C PHE A 33 6.37 2.95 7.44
N GLY A 34 5.04 2.97 7.55
CA GLY A 34 4.21 4.10 7.15
C GLY A 34 3.61 3.99 5.74
N ILE A 35 3.21 5.13 5.16
CA ILE A 35 2.38 5.15 3.92
C ILE A 35 3.20 4.83 2.68
N ILE A 36 4.39 5.42 2.55
CA ILE A 36 5.20 5.34 1.33
C ILE A 36 5.53 3.87 0.96
N PRO A 37 5.99 3.02 1.90
CA PRO A 37 6.23 1.61 1.61
C PRO A 37 4.99 0.88 1.11
N ILE A 38 3.81 1.21 1.64
CA ILE A 38 2.54 0.59 1.23
C ILE A 38 2.14 1.01 -0.17
N MET A 39 2.34 2.29 -0.50
CA MET A 39 2.10 2.75 -1.87
C MET A 39 2.98 2.02 -2.86
N ILE A 40 4.28 1.85 -2.57
CA ILE A 40 5.21 1.16 -3.46
C ILE A 40 4.85 -0.32 -3.57
N LEU A 41 4.82 -1.03 -2.44
CA LEU A 41 4.58 -2.49 -2.42
C LEU A 41 3.19 -2.85 -2.89
N GLY A 42 2.17 -2.10 -2.46
CA GLY A 42 0.79 -2.28 -2.89
C GLY A 42 0.63 -2.05 -4.39
N THR A 43 1.31 -1.06 -4.96
CA THR A 43 1.28 -0.80 -6.41
C THR A 43 2.01 -1.89 -7.19
N CYS A 44 3.22 -2.30 -6.76
CA CYS A 44 3.91 -3.44 -7.36
C CYS A 44 3.04 -4.70 -7.35
N ASN A 45 2.35 -4.95 -6.23
CA ASN A 45 1.47 -6.10 -6.10
C ASN A 45 0.23 -5.98 -7.00
N ALA A 46 -0.35 -4.79 -7.14
CA ALA A 46 -1.44 -4.54 -8.07
C ALA A 46 -1.03 -4.81 -9.53
N ILE A 47 0.17 -4.39 -9.91
CA ILE A 47 0.74 -4.64 -11.24
C ILE A 47 0.94 -6.14 -11.46
N TRP A 48 1.50 -6.85 -10.48
CA TRP A 48 1.74 -8.29 -10.59
C TRP A 48 0.46 -9.13 -10.61
N LEU A 49 -0.58 -8.67 -9.93
CA LEU A 49 -1.94 -9.24 -10.00
C LEU A 49 -2.69 -8.84 -11.28
N LYS A 50 -2.04 -8.09 -12.18
CA LYS A 50 -2.60 -7.60 -13.44
C LYS A 50 -3.92 -6.82 -13.25
N GLU A 51 -3.99 -6.02 -12.19
CA GLU A 51 -5.13 -5.12 -11.96
C GLU A 51 -5.23 -4.05 -13.04
N SER A 52 -6.44 -3.51 -13.21
CA SER A 52 -6.67 -2.48 -14.22
C SER A 52 -5.88 -1.21 -13.91
N LYS A 53 -5.28 -0.59 -14.94
CA LYS A 53 -4.53 0.67 -14.78
C LYS A 53 -5.33 1.73 -14.02
N LYS A 54 -6.64 1.83 -14.29
CA LYS A 54 -7.55 2.74 -13.60
C LYS A 54 -7.56 2.50 -12.07
N LYS A 55 -7.66 1.25 -11.62
CA LYS A 55 -7.60 0.93 -10.18
C LYS A 55 -6.25 1.27 -9.58
N ILE A 56 -5.15 0.97 -10.28
CA ILE A 56 -3.80 1.30 -9.82
C ILE A 56 -3.63 2.81 -9.63
N TYR A 57 -4.07 3.62 -10.60
CA TYR A 57 -4.02 5.08 -10.50
C TYR A 57 -4.88 5.61 -9.35
N ILE A 58 -6.08 5.04 -9.13
CA ILE A 58 -6.93 5.42 -7.99
C ILE A 58 -6.22 5.15 -6.66
N LEU A 59 -5.60 3.97 -6.50
CA LEU A 59 -4.87 3.62 -5.28
C LEU A 59 -3.68 4.57 -5.03
N LEU A 60 -2.90 4.86 -6.08
CA LEU A 60 -1.80 5.83 -5.99
C LEU A 60 -2.30 7.22 -5.63
N MET A 61 -3.39 7.69 -6.24
CA MET A 61 -4.00 8.99 -5.94
C MET A 61 -4.44 9.07 -4.47
N ILE A 62 -5.06 8.02 -3.92
CA ILE A 62 -5.43 7.98 -2.50
C ILE A 62 -4.19 8.13 -1.62
N GLY A 63 -3.10 7.42 -1.92
CA GLY A 63 -1.85 7.54 -1.19
C GLY A 63 -1.24 8.94 -1.26
N ILE A 64 -1.15 9.52 -2.46
CA ILE A 64 -0.61 10.88 -2.67
C ILE A 64 -1.44 11.92 -1.92
N MET A 65 -2.78 11.86 -2.04
CA MET A 65 -3.68 12.78 -1.34
C MET A 65 -3.54 12.66 0.18
N THR A 66 -3.32 11.45 0.70
CA THR A 66 -3.11 11.23 2.14
C THR A 66 -1.77 11.82 2.61
N LEU A 67 -0.70 11.68 1.82
CA LEU A 67 0.60 12.31 2.11
C LEU A 67 0.51 13.83 2.07
N LEU A 68 -0.21 14.39 1.09
CA LEU A 68 -0.43 15.83 0.98
C LEU A 68 -1.24 16.37 2.16
N ALA A 69 -2.30 15.69 2.56
CA ALA A 69 -3.09 16.06 3.73
C ALA A 69 -2.23 16.06 5.00
N MET A 70 -1.36 15.07 5.17
CA MET A 70 -0.41 15.05 6.29
C MET A 70 0.58 16.20 6.27
N PHE A 71 1.12 16.54 5.11
CA PHE A 71 2.01 17.68 4.96
C PHE A 71 1.33 18.99 5.38
N ILE A 72 0.07 19.19 4.95
CA ILE A 72 -0.72 20.35 5.33
C ILE A 72 -0.99 20.35 6.84
N CYS A 73 -1.39 19.22 7.43
CA CYS A 73 -1.56 19.11 8.88
C CYS A 73 -0.28 19.46 9.64
N ALA A 74 0.88 19.01 9.15
CA ALA A 74 2.18 19.34 9.73
C ALA A 74 2.46 20.85 9.71
N ALA A 75 2.10 21.51 8.60
CA ALA A 75 2.23 22.96 8.44
C ALA A 75 1.25 23.78 9.30
N LEU A 76 0.22 23.17 9.88
CA LEU A 76 -0.82 23.88 10.63
C LEU A 76 -0.81 23.62 12.15
N ILE A 77 -0.50 22.41 12.59
CA ILE A 77 -0.72 21.98 13.98
C ILE A 77 0.51 22.24 14.88
N GLY A 78 1.73 22.22 14.33
CA GLY A 78 2.97 22.44 15.08
C GLY A 78 3.31 21.39 16.15
N ASP A 79 2.43 20.41 16.41
CA ASP A 79 2.64 19.32 17.37
C ASP A 79 3.07 18.02 16.68
N ILE A 80 4.35 17.70 16.84
CA ILE A 80 4.99 16.52 16.24
C ILE A 80 4.44 15.19 16.78
N TYR A 81 3.96 15.14 18.03
CA TYR A 81 3.46 13.91 18.63
C TYR A 81 2.09 13.56 18.07
N VAL A 82 1.20 14.56 17.99
CA VAL A 82 -0.12 14.42 17.36
C VAL A 82 0.04 14.00 15.89
N LEU A 83 0.95 14.65 15.17
CA LEU A 83 1.20 14.37 13.76
C LEU A 83 1.77 12.95 13.53
N LYS A 84 2.67 12.48 14.40
CA LYS A 84 3.17 11.09 14.36
C LYS A 84 2.03 10.09 14.56
N ILE A 85 1.16 10.28 15.54
CA ILE A 85 0.02 9.38 15.77
C ILE A 85 -0.93 9.40 14.57
N ALA A 86 -1.30 10.59 14.08
CA ALA A 86 -2.15 10.76 12.92
C ALA A 86 -1.57 10.05 11.68
N SER A 87 -0.25 10.15 11.48
CA SER A 87 0.44 9.49 10.37
C SER A 87 0.34 7.97 10.40
N ARG A 88 0.37 7.38 11.60
CA ARG A 88 0.22 5.93 11.78
C ARG A 88 -1.20 5.47 11.51
N ILE A 89 -2.19 6.22 12.00
CA ILE A 89 -3.61 5.94 11.73
C ILE A 89 -3.87 6.01 10.22
N ALA A 90 -3.39 7.08 9.56
CA ALA A 90 -3.51 7.24 8.13
C ALA A 90 -2.83 6.09 7.35
N ALA A 91 -1.65 5.62 7.79
CA ALA A 91 -0.98 4.47 7.20
C ALA A 91 -1.80 3.18 7.30
N VAL A 92 -2.43 2.92 8.45
CA VAL A 92 -3.32 1.77 8.63
C VAL A 92 -4.52 1.87 7.69
N VAL A 93 -5.14 3.05 7.57
CA VAL A 93 -6.28 3.28 6.67
C VAL A 93 -5.89 3.05 5.21
N VAL A 94 -4.79 3.64 4.74
CA VAL A 94 -4.29 3.45 3.36
C VAL A 94 -3.98 1.98 3.11
N THR A 95 -3.38 1.30 4.09
CA THR A 95 -3.12 -0.14 3.99
C THR A 95 -4.41 -0.94 3.83
N GLY A 96 -5.43 -0.64 4.64
CA GLY A 96 -6.74 -1.25 4.52
C GLY A 96 -7.35 -1.07 3.14
N VAL A 97 -7.22 0.13 2.55
CA VAL A 97 -7.68 0.42 1.18
C VAL A 97 -6.96 -0.45 0.15
N TYR A 98 -5.63 -0.52 0.20
CA TYR A 98 -4.84 -1.36 -0.71
C TYR A 98 -5.18 -2.85 -0.55
N VAL A 99 -5.28 -3.35 0.68
CA VAL A 99 -5.64 -4.76 0.95
C VAL A 99 -7.04 -5.06 0.44
N TYR A 100 -8.02 -4.18 0.70
CA TYR A 100 -9.38 -4.36 0.22
C TYR A 100 -9.46 -4.39 -1.31
N ALA A 101 -8.80 -3.44 -1.97
CA ALA A 101 -8.81 -3.34 -3.43
C ALA A 101 -8.17 -4.55 -4.12
N LEU A 102 -7.12 -5.14 -3.52
CA LEU A 102 -6.40 -6.29 -4.07
C LEU A 102 -6.97 -7.64 -3.65
N ARG A 103 -7.86 -7.68 -2.65
CA ARG A 103 -8.38 -8.91 -2.03
C ARG A 103 -8.97 -9.89 -3.05
N GLU A 104 -9.76 -9.38 -4.00
CA GLU A 104 -10.44 -10.20 -4.99
C GLU A 104 -9.44 -10.92 -5.90
N ARG A 105 -8.51 -10.19 -6.51
CA ARG A 105 -7.47 -10.77 -7.38
C ARG A 105 -6.50 -11.65 -6.61
N PHE A 106 -6.15 -11.26 -5.39
CA PHE A 106 -5.32 -12.09 -4.52
C PHE A 106 -6.00 -13.43 -4.23
N ARG A 107 -7.31 -13.46 -3.94
CA ARG A 107 -8.05 -14.71 -3.72
C ARG A 107 -8.05 -15.58 -4.98
N ILE A 108 -8.26 -14.98 -6.16
CA ILE A 108 -8.23 -15.72 -7.43
C ILE A 108 -6.83 -16.28 -7.69
N HIS A 109 -5.78 -15.49 -7.47
CA HIS A 109 -4.40 -15.95 -7.59
C HIS A 109 -4.14 -17.13 -6.67
N ASN A 110 -4.46 -17.02 -5.37
CA ASN A 110 -4.20 -18.07 -4.39
C ASN A 110 -4.98 -19.38 -4.64
N LEU A 111 -6.10 -19.32 -5.36
CA LEU A 111 -6.87 -20.50 -5.77
C LEU A 111 -6.30 -21.18 -7.03
N VAL A 112 -5.57 -20.45 -7.87
CA VAL A 112 -5.07 -20.92 -9.18
C VAL A 112 -3.56 -21.16 -9.15
N ASN A 113 -2.83 -20.48 -8.26
CA ASN A 113 -1.38 -20.42 -8.19
C ASN A 113 -0.99 -20.30 -6.70
N GLU A 114 -0.32 -21.32 -6.16
CA GLU A 114 0.03 -21.39 -4.73
C GLU A 114 1.31 -20.59 -4.37
N ASN A 115 1.96 -19.97 -5.36
CA ASN A 115 3.24 -19.31 -5.17
C ASN A 115 3.09 -17.85 -4.73
N VAL A 116 3.28 -17.61 -3.43
CA VAL A 116 3.34 -16.27 -2.83
C VAL A 116 4.80 -15.86 -2.59
N GLU A 117 5.18 -14.70 -3.10
CA GLU A 117 6.53 -14.15 -2.96
C GLU A 117 6.80 -13.64 -1.54
N SER A 118 8.03 -13.82 -1.07
CA SER A 118 8.44 -13.39 0.25
C SER A 118 8.65 -11.87 0.30
N LEU A 119 7.88 -11.20 1.16
CA LEU A 119 7.96 -9.76 1.36
C LEU A 119 9.07 -9.32 2.32
N ARG A 120 9.70 -10.25 3.05
CA ARG A 120 10.56 -9.91 4.21
C ARG A 120 11.74 -8.99 3.85
N ARG A 121 12.54 -9.34 2.84
CA ARG A 121 13.77 -8.59 2.51
C ARG A 121 13.45 -7.28 1.80
N ILE A 122 12.61 -7.35 0.77
CA ILE A 122 12.22 -6.19 -0.04
C ILE A 122 11.41 -5.21 0.81
N GLY A 123 10.48 -5.71 1.62
CA GLY A 123 9.68 -4.91 2.53
C GLY A 123 10.50 -4.18 3.58
N LEU A 124 11.60 -4.77 4.06
CA LEU A 124 12.50 -4.10 5.01
C LEU A 124 13.26 -2.95 4.34
N ILE A 125 13.85 -3.18 3.15
CA ILE A 125 14.59 -2.15 2.41
C ILE A 125 13.68 -0.97 2.06
N ILE A 126 12.53 -1.26 1.43
CA ILE A 126 11.55 -0.24 1.06
C ILE A 126 10.97 0.43 2.32
N GLY A 127 10.80 -0.34 3.39
CA GLY A 127 10.36 0.15 4.69
C GLY A 127 11.28 1.23 5.24
N ILE A 128 12.59 0.98 5.30
CA ILE A 128 13.58 1.96 5.80
C ILE A 128 13.54 3.24 4.96
N VAL A 129 13.58 3.10 3.62
CA VAL A 129 13.52 4.25 2.71
C VAL A 129 12.24 5.05 2.92
N GLY A 130 11.10 4.37 3.10
CA GLY A 130 9.82 5.01 3.34
C GLY A 130 9.74 5.75 4.67
N ILE A 131 10.32 5.22 5.75
CA ILE A 131 10.40 5.93 7.04
C ILE A 131 11.17 7.25 6.87
N ILE A 132 12.33 7.21 6.22
CA ILE A 132 13.17 8.40 6.02
C ILE A 132 12.41 9.44 5.19
N ALA A 133 11.79 9.02 4.08
CA ALA A 133 11.03 9.92 3.22
C ALA A 133 9.81 10.52 3.94
N GLN A 134 9.10 9.73 4.75
CA GLN A 134 7.94 10.22 5.48
C GLN A 134 8.34 11.19 6.61
N ALA A 135 9.44 10.91 7.31
CA ALA A 135 9.98 11.82 8.31
C ALA A 135 10.42 13.16 7.69
N ALA A 136 11.08 13.12 6.53
CA ALA A 136 11.46 14.33 5.80
C ALA A 136 10.24 15.16 5.38
N LEU A 137 9.17 14.52 4.93
CA LEU A 137 7.91 15.17 4.55
C LEU A 137 7.26 15.87 5.75
N ILE A 138 7.20 15.20 6.90
CA ILE A 138 6.67 15.79 8.15
C ILE A 138 7.53 16.98 8.60
N ALA A 139 8.84 16.81 8.67
CA ALA A 139 9.76 17.86 9.10
C ALA A 139 9.70 19.09 8.16
N GLY A 140 9.58 18.86 6.84
CA GLY A 140 9.41 19.95 5.87
C GLY A 140 8.12 20.74 6.09
N GLY A 141 7.01 20.07 6.45
CA GLY A 141 5.77 20.73 6.80
C GLY A 141 5.88 21.55 8.09
N GLU A 142 6.54 21.02 9.12
CA GLU A 142 6.79 21.75 10.37
C GLU A 142 7.68 22.98 10.17
N MET A 143 8.72 22.88 9.33
CA MET A 143 9.55 24.04 8.98
C MET A 143 8.74 25.18 8.35
N LEU A 144 7.76 24.85 7.51
CA LEU A 144 6.83 25.84 6.97
C LEU A 144 5.96 26.45 8.07
N HIS A 145 5.42 25.64 8.99
CA HIS A 145 4.65 26.15 10.13
C HIS A 145 5.43 27.22 10.89
N VAL A 146 6.67 26.90 11.28
CA VAL A 146 7.55 27.80 12.04
C VAL A 146 7.82 29.10 11.29
N ASN A 147 8.01 29.06 9.97
CA ASN A 147 8.24 30.24 9.14
C ASN A 147 7.00 31.13 8.97
N PHE A 148 5.78 30.59 9.07
CA PHE A 148 4.54 31.37 8.95
C PHE A 148 4.05 31.92 10.29
N THR A 149 4.48 31.35 11.42
CA THR A 149 4.05 31.78 12.77
C THR A 149 5.07 32.62 13.54
N LYS A 150 6.28 32.81 12.99
CA LYS A 150 7.31 33.73 13.51
C LYS A 150 7.42 34.96 12.63
#